data_AF-A0A292RYZ3-F1
#
_entry.id   AF-A0A292RYZ3-F1
#
_cell.length_a   1.000
_cell.length_b   1.000
_cell.length_c   1.000
_cell.angle_alpha   90.00
_cell.angle_beta   90.00
_cell.angle_gamma   90.00
#
_symmetry.space_group_name_H-M   'P 1'
#
loop_
_entity.id
_entity.type
_entity.pdbx_description
1 polymer ?
#
loop_
_entity_poly.entity_id
_entity_poly.type
_entity_poly.pdbx_seq_one_letter_code
_entity_poly.pdbx_strand_id
1 'polypeptide(L)'
;MKILNKNININFSSGLTTKLLLKEKCTNPCKLETYLNKEFGIETNFSGNKTMAYANTLCAQIFQKLSKKMNFNFLFPPFIRIYNKTSLIEKKFCI
;
A
#
# COMPACT_ATOMS: atom_id res chain seq x y z
N MET A 1 -14.78 9.59 -25.60
CA MET A 1 -14.26 10.59 -24.64
C MET A 1 -12.74 10.45 -24.59
N LYS A 2 -11.99 11.31 -25.30
CA LYS A 2 -10.52 11.27 -25.25
C LYS A 2 -10.09 11.78 -23.87
N ILE A 3 -9.55 10.89 -23.04
CA ILE A 3 -8.91 11.27 -21.78
C ILE A 3 -7.67 12.07 -22.19
N LEU A 4 -7.80 13.39 -22.21
CA LEU A 4 -6.65 14.27 -22.27
C LEU A 4 -5.91 14.10 -20.95
N ASN A 5 -4.79 13.38 -20.96
CA ASN A 5 -3.81 13.41 -19.88
C ASN A 5 -3.27 14.84 -19.78
N LYS A 6 -4.03 15.73 -19.15
CA LYS A 6 -3.46 16.98 -18.65
C LYS A 6 -2.46 16.55 -17.59
N ASN A 7 -1.19 16.87 -17.82
CA ASN A 7 -0.15 16.83 -16.79
C ASN A 7 -0.49 17.90 -15.74
N ILE A 8 -1.48 17.61 -14.90
CA ILE A 8 -1.86 18.46 -13.78
C ILE A 8 -0.78 18.24 -12.72
N ASN A 9 -0.12 19.33 -12.34
CA ASN A 9 0.81 19.30 -11.23
C ASN A 9 0.00 19.26 -9.93
N ILE A 10 -0.35 18.03 -9.51
CA ILE A 10 -1.05 17.74 -8.25
C ILE A 10 -0.08 18.04 -7.10
N ASN A 11 -0.53 18.78 -6.08
CA ASN A 11 0.19 19.00 -4.82
C ASN A 11 -0.66 18.47 -3.66
N PHE A 12 -0.05 18.14 -2.52
CA PHE A 12 -0.81 17.90 -1.29
C PHE A 12 -1.39 19.23 -0.79
N SER A 13 -2.71 19.32 -0.66
CA SER A 13 -3.41 20.54 -0.24
C SER A 13 -3.19 20.88 1.24
N SER A 14 -3.01 19.87 2.10
CA SER A 14 -2.69 19.97 3.52
C SER A 14 -2.67 18.56 4.15
N GLY A 15 -2.24 18.43 5.41
CA GLY A 15 -2.40 17.20 6.21
C GLY A 15 -1.19 16.27 6.31
N LEU A 16 -0.07 16.61 5.68
CA LEU A 16 1.20 15.91 5.88
C LEU A 16 1.96 16.48 7.08
N THR A 17 2.62 15.59 7.83
CA THR A 17 3.61 16.01 8.82
C THR A 17 4.79 16.70 8.12
N THR A 18 5.47 17.62 8.80
CA THR A 18 6.65 18.35 8.29
C THR A 18 7.73 17.42 7.73
N LYS A 19 7.94 16.25 8.36
CA LYS A 19 8.85 15.22 7.88
C LYS A 19 8.47 14.65 6.51
N LEU A 20 7.18 14.44 6.25
CA LEU A 20 6.70 13.91 4.98
C LEU A 20 6.77 14.98 3.88
N LEU A 21 6.47 16.24 4.19
CA LEU A 21 6.63 17.37 3.26
C LEU A 21 8.09 17.54 2.83
N LEU A 22 9.05 17.40 3.74
CA LEU A 22 10.48 17.46 3.39
C LEU A 22 10.88 16.32 2.45
N LYS A 23 10.38 15.10 2.70
CA LYS A 23 10.65 13.95 1.84
C LYS A 23 10.08 14.13 0.43
N GLU A 24 8.86 14.65 0.32
CA GLU A 24 8.26 15.01 -0.95
C GLU A 24 9.12 16.03 -1.71
N LYS A 25 9.55 17.13 -1.05
CA LYS A 25 10.39 18.15 -1.69
C LYS A 25 11.73 17.60 -2.19
N CYS A 26 12.34 16.68 -1.45
CA CYS A 26 13.59 16.01 -1.81
C CYS A 26 13.40 14.86 -2.81
N THR A 27 12.17 14.58 -3.24
CA THR A 27 11.88 13.52 -4.21
C THR A 27 12.39 13.89 -5.59
N ASN A 28 13.04 12.93 -6.26
CA ASN A 28 13.45 13.02 -7.66
C ASN A 28 12.54 12.09 -8.49
N PRO A 29 11.61 12.65 -9.29
CA PRO A 29 10.65 11.86 -10.07
C PRO A 29 11.31 10.85 -11.01
N CYS A 30 12.34 11.24 -11.77
CA CYS A 30 13.01 10.35 -12.73
C CYS A 30 13.67 9.14 -12.04
N LYS A 31 14.27 9.35 -10.87
CA LYS A 31 14.82 8.24 -10.07
C LYS A 31 13.71 7.28 -9.62
N LEU A 32 12.54 7.80 -9.27
CA LEU A 32 11.41 6.98 -8.84
C LEU A 32 10.73 6.24 -10.00
N GLU A 33 10.66 6.83 -11.19
CA GLU A 33 10.18 6.14 -12.40
C GLU A 33 11.07 4.94 -12.71
N THR A 34 12.39 5.14 -12.66
CA THR A 34 13.36 4.05 -12.88
C THR A 34 13.22 2.96 -11.82
N TYR A 35 13.03 3.35 -10.55
CA TYR A 35 12.81 2.41 -9.45
C TYR A 35 11.53 1.60 -9.62
N LEU A 36 10.41 2.25 -9.93
CA LEU A 36 9.12 1.58 -10.11
C LEU A 36 9.12 0.62 -11.30
N ASN A 37 9.77 1.00 -12.39
CA ASN A 37 9.93 0.12 -13.54
C ASN A 37 10.81 -1.09 -13.19
N LYS A 38 11.95 -0.86 -12.52
CA LYS A 38 12.88 -1.95 -12.20
C LYS A 38 12.32 -2.96 -11.18
N GLU A 39 11.71 -2.49 -10.11
CA GLU A 39 11.27 -3.36 -9.01
C GLU A 39 9.88 -3.95 -9.23
N PHE A 40 9.01 -3.23 -9.95
CA PHE A 40 7.59 -3.60 -10.10
C PHE A 40 7.14 -3.73 -11.56
N GLY A 41 7.97 -3.42 -12.55
CA GLY A 41 7.59 -3.44 -13.97
C GLY A 41 6.58 -2.36 -14.36
N ILE A 42 6.46 -1.30 -13.56
CA ILE A 42 5.45 -0.24 -13.78
C ILE A 42 6.11 0.90 -14.55
N GLU A 43 5.70 1.09 -15.80
CA GLU A 43 6.07 2.27 -16.59
C GLU A 43 5.28 3.49 -16.12
N THR A 44 5.98 4.50 -15.60
CA THR A 44 5.39 5.74 -15.12
C THR A 44 6.09 6.94 -15.73
N ASN A 45 5.34 8.00 -16.02
CA ASN A 45 5.87 9.31 -16.37
C ASN A 45 5.20 10.35 -15.46
N PHE A 46 5.93 10.83 -14.47
CA PHE A 46 5.49 11.86 -13.53
C PHE A 46 5.70 13.26 -14.06
N SER A 47 6.42 13.44 -15.18
CA SER A 47 6.64 14.75 -15.81
C SER A 47 7.15 15.82 -14.83
N GLY A 48 8.03 15.42 -13.90
CA GLY A 48 8.58 16.30 -12.87
C GLY A 48 7.68 16.53 -11.65
N ASN A 49 6.48 15.95 -11.59
CA ASN A 49 5.58 16.05 -10.44
C ASN A 49 6.10 15.20 -9.26
N LYS A 50 6.67 15.88 -8.27
CA LYS A 50 7.25 15.26 -7.06
C LYS A 50 6.18 14.64 -6.17
N THR A 51 5.04 15.29 -6.01
CA THR A 51 3.92 14.84 -5.19
C THR A 51 3.39 13.51 -5.72
N MET A 52 3.16 13.43 -7.04
CA MET A 52 2.66 12.23 -7.69
C MET A 52 3.68 11.09 -7.62
N ALA A 53 4.95 11.39 -7.89
CA ALA A 53 6.03 10.41 -7.77
C ALA A 53 6.12 9.86 -6.33
N TYR A 54 6.09 10.75 -5.33
CA TYR A 54 6.15 10.38 -3.92
C TYR A 54 4.93 9.54 -3.50
N ALA A 55 3.72 9.97 -3.85
CA ALA A 55 2.49 9.25 -3.54
C ALA A 55 2.49 7.83 -4.13
N ASN A 56 2.87 7.68 -5.40
CA ASN A 56 2.89 6.37 -6.06
C ASN A 56 3.92 5.43 -5.45
N THR A 57 5.08 5.94 -5.02
CA THR A 57 6.05 5.10 -4.31
C THR A 57 5.55 4.65 -2.93
N LEU A 58 4.84 5.50 -2.20
CA LEU A 58 4.21 5.10 -0.93
C LEU A 58 3.14 4.02 -1.17
N CYS A 59 2.31 4.18 -2.20
CA CYS A 59 1.33 3.16 -2.59
C CYS A 59 1.99 1.81 -2.89
N ALA A 60 3.04 1.80 -3.72
CA ALA A 60 3.77 0.57 -4.03
C ALA A 60 4.33 -0.12 -2.77
N GLN A 61 4.88 0.65 -1.83
CA GLN A 61 5.38 0.11 -0.55
C GLN A 61 4.27 -0.47 0.33
N ILE A 62 3.10 0.19 0.37
CA ILE A 62 1.94 -0.31 1.12
C ILE A 62 1.47 -1.64 0.52
N PHE A 63 1.30 -1.70 -0.80
CA PHE A 63 0.92 -2.93 -1.49
C PHE A 63 1.92 -4.05 -1.29
N GLN A 64 3.22 -3.76 -1.32
CA GLN A 64 4.26 -4.76 -1.06
C GLN A 64 4.17 -5.30 0.37
N LYS A 65 3.95 -4.44 1.38
CA LYS A 65 3.77 -4.87 2.77
C LYS A 65 2.51 -5.71 2.95
N LEU A 66 1.40 -5.31 2.31
CA LEU A 66 0.14 -6.07 2.34
C LEU A 66 0.29 -7.43 1.67
N SER A 67 0.91 -7.49 0.48
CA SER A 67 1.21 -8.72 -0.23
C SER A 67 2.04 -9.68 0.62
N LYS A 68 3.09 -9.19 1.30
CA LYS A 68 3.89 -10.01 2.23
C LYS A 68 3.05 -10.58 3.38
N LYS A 69 2.16 -9.77 3.98
CA LYS A 69 1.26 -10.24 5.05
C LYS A 69 0.24 -11.27 4.54
N MET A 70 -0.33 -11.05 3.36
CA MET A 70 -1.27 -11.99 2.75
C MET A 70 -0.59 -13.31 2.40
N ASN A 71 0.61 -13.27 1.82
CA ASN A 71 1.39 -14.47 1.53
C ASN A 71 1.79 -15.22 2.81
N PHE A 72 2.14 -14.49 3.88
CA PHE A 72 2.37 -15.10 5.20
C PHE A 72 1.12 -15.80 5.72
N ASN A 73 -0.05 -15.17 5.64
CA ASN A 73 -1.31 -15.78 6.05
C ASN A 73 -1.75 -16.94 5.15
N PHE A 74 -1.31 -16.98 3.89
CA PHE A 74 -1.55 -18.13 3.01
C PHE A 74 -0.63 -19.31 3.37
N LEU A 75 0.64 -19.04 3.65
CA LEU A 75 1.63 -20.05 4.04
C LEU A 75 1.37 -20.59 5.46
N PHE A 76 0.91 -19.72 6.36
CA PHE A 76 0.53 -20.02 7.72
C PHE A 76 -0.91 -19.53 7.94
N PRO A 77 -1.92 -20.26 7.45
CA PRO A 77 -3.30 -19.89 7.71
C PRO A 77 -3.50 -19.80 9.21
N PRO A 78 -4.17 -18.75 9.71
CA PRO A 78 -4.53 -18.71 11.12
C PRO A 78 -5.29 -20.00 11.42
N PHE A 79 -4.86 -20.72 12.46
CA PHE A 79 -5.58 -21.89 12.94
C PHE A 79 -6.93 -21.41 13.47
N ILE A 80 -7.93 -21.37 12.59
CA ILE A 80 -9.31 -21.19 12.98
C ILE A 80 -9.68 -22.50 13.68
N ARG A 81 -9.65 -22.47 15.02
CA ARG A 81 -10.16 -23.58 15.82
C ARG A 81 -11.67 -23.60 15.61
N ILE A 82 -12.12 -24.38 14.63
CA ILE A 82 -13.54 -24.66 14.45
C ILE A 82 -13.91 -25.58 15.61
N TYR A 83 -14.50 -25.00 16.65
CA TYR A 83 -15.10 -25.78 17.72
C TYR A 83 -16.32 -26.49 17.13
N ASN A 84 -16.41 -27.81 17.30
CA ASN A 84 -17.64 -28.52 17.01
C ASN A 84 -18.78 -27.92 17.86
N LYS A 85 -20.00 -27.90 17.33
CA LYS A 85 -21.18 -27.38 18.04
C LYS A 85 -21.33 -28.00 19.45
N THR A 86 -20.96 -29.28 19.59
CA THR A 86 -20.96 -30.01 20.87
C THR A 86 -19.88 -29.55 21.86
N SER A 87 -18.80 -28.94 21.38
CA SER A 87 -17.72 -28.36 22.19
C SER A 87 -18.06 -26.95 22.69
N LEU A 88 -19.06 -26.29 22.10
CA LEU A 88 -19.52 -24.93 22.44
C LEU A 88 -20.69 -24.91 23.43
N ILE A 89 -21.33 -26.06 23.67
CA ILE A 89 -22.36 -26.18 24.69
C ILE A 89 -21.63 -26.36 26.02
N GLU A 90 -21.61 -25.32 26.85
CA GLU A 90 -21.21 -25.43 28.24
C GLU A 90 -21.94 -26.64 28.85
N LYS A 91 -21.17 -27.67 29.22
CA LYS A 91 -21.67 -28.69 30.14
C LYS A 91 -21.96 -27.96 31.44
N LYS A 92 -23.22 -27.54 31.64
CA LYS A 92 -23.70 -27.21 32.98
C LYS A 92 -23.39 -28.43 33.84
N PHE A 93 -22.37 -28.30 34.68
CA PHE A 93 -22.11 -29.24 35.75
C PHE A 93 -23.34 -29.21 36.66
N CYS A 94 -24.22 -30.19 36.50
CA CYS A 94 -25.15 -30.54 37.56
C CYS A 94 -24.33 -31.30 38.61
N ILE A 95 -23.97 -30.58 39.68
CA ILE A 95 -23.62 -31.18 40.97
C ILE A 95 -24.93 -31.55 41.65
#